data_AF-A0A4R6WIP4-F1
#
_entry.id   AF-A0A4R6WIP4-F1
#
_cell.length_a   1.000
_cell.length_b   1.000
_cell.length_c   1.000
_cell.angle_alpha   90.00
_cell.angle_beta   90.00
_cell.angle_gamma   90.00
#
_symmetry.space_group_name_H-M   'P 1'
#
loop_
_entity.id
_entity.type
_entity.pdbx_description
1 polymer ?
#
loop_
_entity_poly.entity_id
_entity_poly.type
_entity_poly.pdbx_seq_one_letter_code
_entity_poly.pdbx_strand_id
1 'polypeptide(L)' 'METGQRVKVSPELTGLGEWVEGLVIKIRKNPFLGIEIAIKDSLGRIFFGEEKYFKPL' A
#
# COMPACT_ATOMS: atom_id res chain seq x y z
N MET A 1 -4.60 1.78 9.34
CA MET A 1 -4.54 2.74 8.21
C MET A 1 -5.94 3.07 7.74
N GLU A 2 -6.16 4.18 7.03
CA GLU A 2 -7.46 4.56 6.47
C GLU A 2 -7.36 5.13 5.04
N THR A 3 -8.46 5.11 4.29
CA THR A 3 -8.53 5.71 2.94
C THR A 3 -8.23 7.21 3.01
N GLY A 4 -7.37 7.70 2.13
CA GLY A 4 -6.89 9.09 2.14
C GLY A 4 -5.60 9.30 2.92
N GLN A 5 -5.19 8.35 3.77
CA GLN A 5 -3.91 8.42 4.48
C GLN A 5 -2.73 8.25 3.50
N ARG A 6 -1.65 9.01 3.69
CA ARG A 6 -0.37 8.72 3.01
C ARG A 6 0.41 7.65 3.76
N VAL A 7 0.95 6.70 3.04
CA VAL A 7 1.72 5.58 3.56
C VAL A 7 2.89 5.27 2.63
N LYS A 8 3.86 4.50 3.13
CA LYS A 8 4.94 3.91 2.33
C LYS A 8 4.66 2.45 2.05
N VAL A 9 4.92 1.99 0.83
CA VAL A 9 4.86 0.59 0.42
C VAL A 9 6.26 0.01 0.24
N SER A 10 6.46 -1.23 0.66
CA SER A 10 7.75 -1.91 0.71
C SER A 10 8.34 -2.18 -0.69
N PRO A 11 9.67 -2.05 -0.86
CA PRO A 11 10.45 -2.61 -1.97
C PRO A 11 10.07 -4.05 -2.32
N GLU A 12 9.83 -4.89 -1.31
CA GLU A 12 9.52 -6.31 -1.49
C GLU A 12 8.22 -6.53 -2.27
N LEU A 13 7.24 -5.64 -2.09
CA LEU A 13 5.96 -5.71 -2.82
C LEU A 13 6.05 -5.04 -4.19
N THR A 14 6.75 -3.90 -4.26
CA THR A 14 6.79 -3.10 -5.49
C THR A 14 7.82 -3.59 -6.51
N GLY A 15 8.81 -4.37 -6.07
CA GLY A 15 9.99 -4.71 -6.86
C GLY A 15 10.91 -3.52 -7.12
N LEU A 16 10.66 -2.38 -6.48
CA LEU A 16 11.48 -1.17 -6.58
C LEU A 16 12.53 -1.21 -5.47
N GLY A 17 13.73 -0.70 -5.72
CA GLY A 17 14.81 -0.69 -4.72
C GLY A 17 14.55 0.20 -3.49
N GLU A 18 13.46 0.96 -3.48
CA GLU A 18 13.16 2.00 -2.50
C GLU A 18 11.70 1.92 -2.04
N TRP A 19 11.43 2.41 -0.82
CA TRP A 19 10.06 2.55 -0.33
C TRP A 19 9.33 3.62 -1.14
N VAL A 20 8.12 3.30 -1.60
CA VAL A 20 7.32 4.24 -2.40
C VAL A 20 6.22 4.85 -1.56
N GLU A 21 6.09 6.17 -1.61
CA GLU A 21 4.98 6.88 -0.98
C GLU A 21 3.74 6.89 -1.87
N GLY A 22 2.57 6.70 -1.26
CA GLY A 22 1.30 6.83 -1.95
C GLY A 22 0.13 7.03 -1.00
N LEU A 23 -1.02 7.38 -1.57
CA LEU A 23 -2.26 7.60 -0.85
C LEU A 23 -3.08 6.32 -0.84
N VAL A 24 -3.58 5.91 0.32
CA VAL A 24 -4.48 4.76 0.44
C VAL A 24 -5.78 5.07 -0.30
N ILE A 25 -6.08 4.27 -1.32
CA ILE A 25 -7.29 4.41 -2.14
C ILE A 25 -8.35 3.36 -1.78
N LYS A 26 -7.93 2.25 -1.16
CA LYS A 26 -8.84 1.17 -0.77
C LYS A 26 -8.24 0.30 0.33
N ILE A 27 -9.08 -0.12 1.26
CA ILE A 27 -8.78 -1.14 2.26
C ILE A 27 -9.82 -2.24 2.10
N ARG A 28 -9.37 -3.49 1.97
CA ARG A 28 -10.22 -4.66 1.79
C ARG A 28 -9.91 -5.68 2.88
N LYS A 29 -10.95 -6.23 3.51
CA LYS A 29 -10.83 -7.42 4.36
C LYS A 29 -10.84 -8.66 3.47
N ASN A 30 -9.66 -9.14 3.14
CA ASN A 30 -9.44 -10.34 2.35
C ASN A 30 -9.58 -11.58 3.27
N PRO A 31 -10.42 -12.58 2.92
CA PRO A 31 -10.64 -13.75 3.78
C PRO A 31 -9.42 -14.67 3.91
N PHE A 32 -8.42 -14.57 3.02
CA PHE A 32 -7.21 -15.38 3.04
C PHE A 32 -5.98 -14.62 3.56
N LEU A 33 -5.85 -13.35 3.16
CA LEU A 33 -4.68 -12.51 3.44
C LEU A 33 -4.87 -11.54 4.62
N GLY A 34 -6.06 -11.49 5.21
CA GLY A 34 -6.38 -10.51 6.24
C GLY A 34 -6.65 -9.12 5.66
N ILE A 35 -5.95 -8.09 6.14
CA ILE A 35 -6.12 -6.73 5.64
C ILE A 35 -5.26 -6.52 4.39
N GLU A 36 -5.91 -6.20 3.28
CA GLU A 36 -5.27 -5.82 2.03
C GLU A 36 -5.46 -4.32 1.79
N ILE A 37 -4.37 -3.65 1.43
CA ILE A 37 -4.32 -2.20 1.22
C ILE A 37 -3.92 -1.94 -0.23
N ALA A 38 -4.60 -0.99 -0.87
CA ALA A 38 -4.22 -0.46 -2.16
C ALA A 38 -3.88 1.03 -2.04
N ILE A 39 -2.77 1.44 -2.64
CA ILE A 39 -2.32 2.82 -2.67
C ILE A 39 -2.10 3.31 -4.10
N LYS A 40 -2.20 4.61 -4.31
CA LYS A 40 -1.79 5.28 -5.56
C LYS A 40 -0.65 6.23 -5.28
N ASP A 41 0.46 6.08 -6.01
CA ASP A 41 1.62 6.96 -5.87
C ASP A 41 1.48 8.25 -6.70
N SER A 42 2.47 9.13 -6.62
CA SER A 42 2.49 10.40 -7.35
C SER A 42 2.59 10.26 -8.88
N LEU A 43 3.07 9.11 -9.37
CA LEU A 43 3.15 8.78 -10.79
C LEU A 43 1.86 8.12 -11.31
N GLY A 44 0.89 7.89 -10.43
CA GLY A 44 -0.37 7.24 -10.75
C GLY A 44 -0.32 5.71 -10.79
N ARG A 45 0.80 5.10 -10.39
CA ARG A 45 0.92 3.64 -10.23
C ARG A 45 0.10 3.18 -9.04
N ILE A 46 -0.46 1.98 -9.14
CA ILE A 46 -1.26 1.38 -8.07
C ILE A 46 -0.50 0.15 -7.54
N PHE A 47 -0.26 0.15 -6.24
CA PHE A 47 0.31 -0.99 -5.53
C PHE A 47 -0.71 -1.53 -4.53
N PHE A 48 -0.85 -2.85 -4.45
CA PHE A 48 -1.79 -3.50 -3.53
C PHE A 48 -1.21 -4.78 -2.94
N GLY A 49 -1.49 -5.04 -1.66
CA GLY A 49 -0.97 -6.21 -0.97
C GLY A 49 -1.39 -6.26 0.51
N GLU A 50 -0.84 -7.22 1.24
CA GLU A 50 -1.05 -7.37 2.69
C GLU A 50 -0.57 -6.13 3.46
N GLU A 51 -1.29 -5.77 4.54
CA GLU A 51 -0.97 -4.62 5.40
C GLU A 51 0.48 -4.59 5.88
N LYS A 52 1.13 -5.74 6.09
CA LYS A 52 2.54 -5.84 6.54
C LYS A 52 3.55 -5.16 5.61
N TYR A 53 3.21 -5.00 4.32
CA TYR A 53 4.07 -4.32 3.34
C TYR A 53 3.91 -2.80 3.36
N PHE A 54 2.99 -2.27 4.15
CA PHE A 54 2.71 -0.85 4.24
C PHE A 54 3.12 -0.31 5.61
N LYS A 55 3.62 0.92 5.63
CA LYS A 55 3.93 1.64 6.87
C LYS A 55 3.29 3.03 6.84
N PRO A 56 2.67 3.49 7.96
CA PRO A 56 2.23 4.87 8.04
C PRO A 56 3.44 5.80 7.93
N LEU A 57 3.21 6.96 7.31
CA LEU A 57 4.16 8.07 7.33
C LEU A 57 4.18 8.75 8.71
#